data_AF-A0A835KZ51-F1
#
_entry.id   AF-A0A835KZ51-F1
#
_cell.length_a   1.000
_cell.length_b   1.000
_cell.length_c   1.000
_cell.angle_alpha   90.00
_cell.angle_beta   90.00
_cell.angle_gamma   90.00
#
_symmetry.space_group_name_H-M   'P 1'
#
loop_
_entity.id
_entity.type
_entity.pdbx_description
1 polymer ?
#
loop_
_entity_poly.entity_id
_entity_poly.type
_entity_poly.pdbx_seq_one_letter_code
_entity_poly.pdbx_strand_id
1 'polypeptide(L)'
;MVEQDRHIQKIIAKGKQANITLFTVGTVRDEALLFRLGYFNEEEQQLLKDQAVGDICSRFFDSKGEICSNKINERTIGIELSDLRKKEKAILVAGGSRKVKAIDGALAGKYANVLIVDQSTAEELLKL
;
A
#
# COMPACT_ATOMS: atom_id res chain seq x y z
N MET A 1 -17.28 -10.41 -8.83
CA MET A 1 -17.25 -11.77 -9.43
C MET A 1 -16.28 -12.73 -8.72
N VAL A 2 -15.22 -12.26 -8.04
CA VAL A 2 -14.40 -13.09 -7.13
C VAL A 2 -14.73 -12.83 -5.65
N GLU A 3 -14.96 -11.58 -5.26
CA GLU A 3 -15.34 -11.22 -3.88
C GLU A 3 -16.74 -11.68 -3.46
N GLN A 4 -17.56 -12.22 -4.37
CA GLN A 4 -18.84 -12.84 -4.02
C GLN A 4 -18.70 -14.31 -3.65
N ASP A 5 -17.52 -14.91 -3.87
CA ASP A 5 -17.24 -16.26 -3.42
C ASP A 5 -17.18 -16.30 -1.88
N ARG A 6 -17.99 -17.16 -1.26
CA ARG A 6 -18.12 -17.26 0.19
C ARG A 6 -16.80 -17.60 0.89
N HIS A 7 -15.92 -18.35 0.24
CA HIS A 7 -14.63 -18.75 0.82
C HIS A 7 -13.66 -17.57 0.81
N ILE A 8 -13.62 -16.83 -0.30
CA ILE A 8 -12.84 -15.58 -0.40
C ILE A 8 -13.32 -14.57 0.65
N GLN A 9 -14.64 -14.33 0.74
CA GLN A 9 -15.21 -13.41 1.74
C GLN A 9 -14.83 -13.80 3.16
N LYS A 10 -14.90 -15.09 3.49
CA LYS A 10 -14.56 -15.59 4.83
C LYS A 10 -13.09 -15.34 5.15
N ILE A 11 -12.18 -15.51 4.19
CA ILE A 11 -10.75 -15.23 4.37
C ILE A 11 -10.50 -13.74 4.57
N ILE A 12 -11.08 -12.89 3.72
CA ILE A 12 -10.95 -11.43 3.83
C ILE A 12 -11.51 -10.94 5.18
N ALA A 13 -12.70 -11.42 5.58
CA ALA A 13 -13.31 -11.07 6.86
C ALA A 13 -12.42 -11.46 8.06
N LYS A 14 -11.78 -12.64 8.02
CA LYS A 14 -10.79 -13.04 9.04
C LYS A 14 -9.58 -12.10 9.07
N GLY A 15 -9.05 -11.71 7.92
CA GLY A 15 -7.95 -10.72 7.86
C GLY A 15 -8.36 -9.35 8.44
N LYS A 16 -9.60 -8.92 8.21
CA LYS A 16 -10.14 -7.69 8.80
C LYS A 16 -10.26 -7.77 10.33
N GLN A 17 -10.54 -8.95 10.89
CA GLN A 17 -10.63 -9.19 12.33
C GLN A 17 -9.26 -9.28 13.05
N ALA A 18 -8.16 -9.50 12.32
CA ALA A 18 -6.84 -9.53 12.93
C ALA A 18 -6.53 -8.21 13.64
N ASN A 19 -6.10 -8.25 14.90
CA ASN A 19 -5.73 -7.07 15.69
C ASN A 19 -4.33 -6.54 15.33
N ILE A 20 -3.44 -7.44 14.89
CA ILE A 20 -2.09 -7.13 14.42
C ILE A 20 -2.02 -7.39 12.92
N THR A 21 -1.40 -6.47 12.18
CA THR A 21 -1.11 -6.63 10.75
C THR A 21 0.35 -6.27 10.49
N LEU A 22 1.03 -7.10 9.69
CA LEU A 22 2.41 -6.92 9.27
C LEU A 22 2.43 -6.77 7.74
N PHE A 23 2.99 -5.67 7.25
CA PHE A 23 2.99 -5.37 5.81
C PHE A 23 4.23 -4.56 5.41
N THR A 24 4.38 -4.37 4.10
CA THR A 24 5.40 -3.52 3.50
C THR A 24 4.76 -2.58 2.48
N VAL A 25 5.53 -1.61 2.00
CA VAL A 25 5.16 -0.78 0.85
C VAL A 25 5.88 -1.28 -0.41
N GLY A 26 5.19 -1.22 -1.54
CA GLY A 26 5.79 -1.30 -2.87
C GLY A 26 6.19 0.07 -3.41
N THR A 27 6.85 0.08 -4.56
CA THR A 27 7.29 1.30 -5.26
C THR A 27 6.56 1.40 -6.59
N VAL A 28 6.36 2.62 -7.09
CA VAL A 28 5.76 2.84 -8.42
C VAL A 28 6.78 3.12 -9.53
N ARG A 29 8.04 2.70 -9.33
CA ARG A 29 9.09 2.83 -10.35
C ARG A 29 8.87 1.86 -11.51
N ASP A 30 9.50 2.11 -12.65
CA ASP A 30 9.34 1.30 -13.86
C ASP A 30 9.70 -0.18 -13.67
N GLU A 31 10.59 -0.50 -12.73
CA GLU A 31 10.97 -1.88 -12.43
C GLU A 31 9.97 -2.62 -11.53
N ALA A 32 8.93 -1.94 -11.04
CA ALA A 32 7.95 -2.54 -10.15
C ALA A 32 7.18 -3.66 -10.87
N LEU A 33 7.19 -4.84 -10.26
CA LEU A 33 6.62 -6.06 -10.83
C LEU A 33 5.17 -5.88 -11.27
N LEU A 34 4.36 -5.14 -10.50
CA LEU A 34 2.93 -4.93 -10.77
C LEU A 34 2.67 -4.30 -12.15
N PHE A 35 3.53 -3.40 -12.64
CA PHE A 35 3.39 -2.81 -13.98
C PHE A 35 3.73 -3.79 -15.10
N ARG A 36 4.46 -4.87 -14.80
CA ARG A 36 4.89 -5.89 -15.78
C ARG A 36 3.95 -7.08 -15.88
N LEU A 37 2.96 -7.19 -14.98
CA LEU A 37 2.03 -8.32 -14.91
C LEU A 37 0.77 -8.17 -15.78
N GLY A 38 0.62 -7.04 -16.50
CA GLY A 38 -0.52 -6.82 -17.40
C GLY A 38 -1.83 -6.46 -16.72
N TYR A 39 -1.79 -6.05 -15.44
CA TYR A 39 -2.99 -5.65 -14.69
C TYR A 39 -3.51 -4.25 -15.00
N PHE A 40 -2.72 -3.43 -15.70
CA PHE A 40 -3.02 -2.02 -15.99
C PHE A 40 -2.84 -1.74 -17.47
N ASN A 41 -3.77 -0.98 -18.05
CA ASN A 41 -3.57 -0.41 -19.37
C ASN A 41 -2.60 0.79 -19.32
N GLU A 42 -2.17 1.31 -20.47
CA GLU A 42 -1.18 2.39 -20.54
C GLU A 42 -1.61 3.65 -19.78
N GLU A 43 -2.87 4.05 -19.87
CA GLU A 43 -3.43 5.21 -19.16
C GLU A 43 -3.38 5.03 -17.63
N GLU A 44 -3.74 3.84 -17.15
CA GLU A 44 -3.71 3.48 -15.72
C GLU A 44 -2.27 3.43 -15.21
N GLN A 45 -1.32 2.93 -16.00
CA GLN A 45 0.09 2.96 -15.65
C GLN A 45 0.60 4.39 -15.54
N GLN A 46 0.29 5.23 -16.52
CA GLN A 46 0.71 6.64 -16.53
C GLN A 46 0.15 7.39 -15.31
N LEU A 47 -1.16 7.23 -15.04
CA LEU A 47 -1.81 7.80 -13.86
C LEU A 47 -1.10 7.42 -12.56
N LEU A 48 -0.80 6.13 -12.39
CA LEU A 48 -0.14 5.64 -11.18
C LEU A 48 1.30 6.14 -11.06
N LYS A 49 2.04 6.21 -12.16
CA LYS A 49 3.43 6.75 -12.16
C LYS A 49 3.47 8.24 -11.83
N ASP A 50 2.45 9.00 -12.25
CA ASP A 50 2.40 10.43 -12.03
C ASP A 50 1.95 10.81 -10.60
N GLN A 51 1.05 10.01 -10.01
CA GLN A 51 0.39 10.39 -8.76
C GLN A 51 0.80 9.57 -7.54
N ALA A 52 1.09 8.29 -7.72
CA ALA A 52 1.37 7.43 -6.58
C ALA A 52 2.81 7.59 -6.09
N VAL A 53 3.00 7.43 -4.79
CA VAL A 53 4.35 7.32 -4.19
C VAL A 53 4.68 5.88 -3.83
N GLY A 54 3.67 5.02 -3.71
CA GLY A 54 3.80 3.59 -3.45
C GLY A 54 2.46 2.88 -3.40
N ASP A 55 2.49 1.62 -3.00
CA ASP A 55 1.30 0.81 -2.76
C ASP A 55 1.44 -0.01 -1.47
N ILE A 56 0.29 -0.35 -0.87
CA ILE A 56 0.17 -1.37 0.16
C ILE A 56 -0.89 -2.34 -0.33
N CYS A 57 -0.55 -3.63 -0.39
CA CYS A 57 -1.48 -4.66 -0.88
C CYS A 57 -2.06 -4.33 -2.27
N SER A 58 -1.25 -3.77 -3.19
CA SER A 58 -1.69 -3.32 -4.53
C SER A 58 -2.74 -2.19 -4.52
N ARG A 59 -2.88 -1.48 -3.40
CA ARG A 59 -3.67 -0.25 -3.28
C ARG A 59 -2.71 0.94 -3.29
N PHE A 60 -2.75 1.71 -4.36
CA PHE A 60 -1.82 2.80 -4.63
C PHE A 60 -2.29 4.10 -3.97
N PHE A 61 -1.34 4.82 -3.37
CA PHE A 61 -1.61 6.07 -2.66
C PHE A 61 -0.57 7.15 -2.97
N ASP A 62 -0.97 8.40 -2.81
CA ASP A 62 -0.15 9.59 -3.04
C ASP A 62 0.67 9.97 -1.78
N SER A 63 1.42 11.08 -1.85
CA SER A 63 2.24 11.55 -0.73
C SER A 63 1.44 11.98 0.51
N LYS A 64 0.13 12.21 0.37
CA LYS A 64 -0.77 12.49 1.50
C LYS A 64 -1.41 11.21 2.04
N GLY A 65 -1.13 10.08 1.40
CA GLY A 65 -1.72 8.80 1.72
C GLY A 65 -3.13 8.63 1.17
N GLU A 66 -3.56 9.45 0.20
CA GLU A 66 -4.88 9.32 -0.43
C GLU A 66 -4.83 8.36 -1.62
N ILE A 67 -5.92 7.64 -1.89
CA ILE A 67 -6.01 6.69 -3.01
C ILE A 67 -5.92 7.44 -4.34
N CYS A 68 -4.97 7.05 -5.20
CA CYS A 68 -4.76 7.73 -6.49
C CYS A 68 -5.84 7.42 -7.54
N SER A 69 -6.47 6.24 -7.47
CA SER A 69 -7.49 5.82 -8.44
C SER A 69 -8.53 4.92 -7.81
N ASN A 70 -9.76 5.42 -7.68
CA ASN A 70 -10.89 4.63 -7.20
C ASN A 70 -11.18 3.44 -8.12
N LYS A 71 -11.09 3.63 -9.45
CA LYS A 71 -11.31 2.56 -10.43
C LYS A 71 -10.33 1.39 -10.25
N ILE A 72 -9.05 1.69 -9.99
CA ILE A 72 -8.04 0.65 -9.72
C ILE A 72 -8.28 0.04 -8.35
N ASN A 73 -8.56 0.86 -7.33
CA ASN A 73 -8.78 0.38 -5.96
C ASN A 73 -10.01 -0.54 -5.83
N GLU A 74 -11.12 -0.22 -6.51
CA GLU A 74 -12.37 -0.96 -6.46
C GLU A 74 -12.26 -2.36 -7.09
N ARG A 75 -11.34 -2.54 -8.06
CA ARG A 75 -11.07 -3.87 -8.65
C ARG A 75 -9.94 -4.64 -7.93
N THR A 76 -9.31 -4.04 -6.92
CA THR A 76 -8.29 -4.71 -6.10
C THR A 76 -8.94 -5.46 -4.95
N ILE A 77 -8.78 -6.78 -4.97
CA ILE A 77 -9.34 -7.68 -3.96
C ILE A 77 -8.39 -7.76 -2.75
N GLY A 78 -8.89 -7.45 -1.55
CA GLY A 78 -8.08 -7.56 -0.34
C GLY A 78 -8.54 -6.69 0.82
N ILE A 79 -7.62 -6.44 1.74
CA ILE A 79 -7.83 -5.54 2.88
C ILE A 79 -7.79 -4.09 2.39
N GLU A 80 -8.75 -3.28 2.78
CA GLU A 80 -8.76 -1.85 2.48
C GLU A 80 -7.70 -1.12 3.30
N LEU A 81 -7.11 -0.05 2.77
CA LEU A 81 -6.16 0.75 3.56
C LEU A 81 -6.83 1.37 4.81
N SER A 82 -8.12 1.67 4.72
CA SER A 82 -8.92 2.14 5.86
C SER A 82 -9.08 1.10 6.97
N ASP A 83 -8.93 -0.20 6.66
CA ASP A 83 -8.95 -1.26 7.67
C ASP A 83 -7.63 -1.32 8.45
N LEU A 84 -6.51 -0.87 7.86
CA LEU A 84 -5.20 -0.79 8.54
C LEU A 84 -5.21 0.26 9.67
N ARG A 85 -5.90 1.39 9.45
CA ARG A 85 -6.04 2.47 10.45
C ARG A 85 -6.72 2.02 11.75
N LYS A 86 -7.49 0.94 11.70
CA LYS A 86 -8.28 0.41 12.82
C LYS A 86 -7.51 -0.63 13.63
N LYS A 87 -6.33 -1.05 13.18
CA LYS A 87 -5.57 -2.13 13.83
C LYS A 87 -4.97 -1.64 15.13
N GLU A 88 -4.95 -2.53 16.12
CA GLU A 88 -4.21 -2.30 17.37
C GLU A 88 -2.71 -2.10 17.05
N LYS A 89 -2.17 -2.96 16.18
CA LYS A 89 -0.82 -2.82 15.62
C LYS A 89 -0.85 -2.98 14.11
N ALA A 90 -0.56 -1.89 13.41
CA ALA A 90 -0.29 -1.86 11.99
C ALA A 90 1.22 -1.65 11.79
N ILE A 91 1.93 -2.76 11.58
CA ILE A 91 3.39 -2.82 11.54
C ILE A 91 3.86 -2.74 10.10
N LEU A 92 4.47 -1.61 9.73
CA LEU A 92 5.15 -1.42 8.46
C LEU A 92 6.63 -1.78 8.60
N VAL A 93 7.07 -2.78 7.83
CA VAL A 93 8.48 -3.15 7.71
C VAL A 93 8.96 -2.83 6.29
N ALA A 94 9.86 -1.87 6.17
CA ALA A 94 10.38 -1.43 4.88
C ALA A 94 11.77 -0.80 5.04
N GLY A 95 12.52 -0.69 3.94
CA GLY A 95 13.86 -0.13 3.97
C GLY A 95 14.42 0.15 2.58
N GLY A 96 15.50 0.92 2.56
CA GLY A 96 16.18 1.43 1.39
C GLY A 96 15.60 2.72 0.81
N SER A 97 16.49 3.59 0.33
CA SER A 97 16.19 4.91 -0.26
C SER A 97 15.08 4.89 -1.32
N ARG A 98 14.97 3.81 -2.09
CA ARG A 98 13.93 3.64 -3.11
C ARG A 98 12.50 3.63 -2.57
N LYS A 99 12.30 3.32 -1.28
CA LYS A 99 11.00 3.22 -0.63
C LYS A 99 10.66 4.43 0.24
N VAL A 100 11.56 5.38 0.42
CA VAL A 100 11.38 6.50 1.38
C VAL A 100 10.08 7.26 1.15
N LYS A 101 9.79 7.68 -0.10
CA LYS A 101 8.52 8.36 -0.42
C LYS A 101 7.27 7.49 -0.18
N ALA A 102 7.36 6.19 -0.45
CA ALA A 102 6.26 5.25 -0.21
C ALA A 102 6.00 5.05 1.29
N ILE A 103 7.07 4.96 2.08
CA ILE A 103 6.99 4.87 3.54
C ILE A 103 6.38 6.16 4.09
N ASP A 104 6.87 7.32 3.67
CA ASP A 104 6.36 8.62 4.09
C ASP A 104 4.87 8.79 3.78
N GLY A 105 4.44 8.54 2.53
CA GLY A 105 3.02 8.57 2.17
C GLY A 105 2.16 7.59 2.97
N ALA A 106 2.70 6.42 3.33
CA ALA A 106 2.00 5.46 4.17
C ALA A 106 1.81 5.96 5.63
N LEU A 107 2.80 6.69 6.15
CA LEU A 107 2.74 7.33 7.46
C LEU A 107 1.78 8.52 7.44
N ALA A 108 1.82 9.35 6.40
CA ALA A 108 0.89 10.46 6.18
C ALA A 108 -0.57 9.97 6.14
N GLY A 109 -0.82 8.86 5.44
CA GLY A 109 -2.11 8.18 5.39
C GLY A 109 -2.51 7.48 6.70
N LYS A 110 -1.65 7.48 7.72
CA LYS A 110 -1.83 6.79 9.01
C LYS A 110 -2.09 5.29 8.88
N TYR A 111 -1.49 4.66 7.86
CA TYR A 111 -1.68 3.23 7.61
C TYR A 111 -0.83 2.35 8.53
N ALA A 112 0.23 2.91 9.13
CA ALA A 112 1.07 2.25 10.11
C ALA A 112 1.07 3.01 11.43
N ASN A 113 1.11 2.28 12.54
CA ASN A 113 1.34 2.83 13.89
C ASN A 113 2.59 2.24 14.57
N VAL A 114 3.24 1.28 13.92
CA VAL A 114 4.57 0.77 14.25
C VAL A 114 5.38 0.75 12.95
N LEU A 115 6.57 1.36 12.98
CA LEU A 115 7.48 1.40 11.84
C LEU A 115 8.78 0.68 12.19
N ILE A 116 9.22 -0.22 11.31
CA ILE A 116 10.52 -0.90 11.39
C ILE A 116 11.26 -0.61 10.09
N VAL A 117 12.37 0.12 10.19
CA VAL A 117 13.20 0.57 9.07
C VAL A 117 14.69 0.45 9.41
N ASP A 118 15.55 0.41 8.39
CA ASP A 118 17.00 0.57 8.58
C ASP A 118 17.39 2.01 8.91
N GLN A 119 18.61 2.19 9.45
CA GLN A 119 19.11 3.50 9.87
C GLN A 119 19.12 4.53 8.74
N SER A 120 19.62 4.17 7.55
CA SER A 120 19.67 5.10 6.42
C SER A 120 18.30 5.60 6.00
N THR A 121 17.31 4.71 5.99
CA THR A 121 15.92 5.05 5.68
C THR A 121 15.33 5.97 6.75
N ALA A 122 15.61 5.72 8.03
CA ALA A 122 15.17 6.59 9.12
C ALA A 122 15.76 8.01 9.00
N GLU A 123 17.05 8.13 8.69
CA GLU A 123 17.72 9.42 8.50
C GLU A 123 17.18 10.20 7.29
N GLU A 124 16.79 9.51 6.21
CA GLU A 124 16.16 10.14 5.05
C GLU A 124 14.73 10.63 5.38
N LEU A 125 13.94 9.84 6.12
CA LEU A 125 12.59 10.22 6.52
C LEU A 125 12.56 11.47 7.40
N LEU A 126 13.56 11.67 8.27
CA LEU A 126 13.66 12.85 9.12
C LEU A 126 13.96 14.16 8.36
N LYS A 127 14.28 14.09 7.06
CA LYS A 127 14.62 15.24 6.21
C LYS A 127 13.47 15.67 5.29
N LEU A 128 12.37 14.92 5.27
CA LEU A 128 11.16 15.23 4.51
C LEU A 128 10.29 16.24 5.27
#